data_AF-A0A662TKL1-F1
#
_entry.id   AF-A0A662TKL1-F1
#
_cell.length_a   1.000
_cell.length_b   1.000
_cell.length_c   1.000
_cell.angle_alpha   90.00
_cell.angle_beta   90.00
_cell.angle_gamma   90.00
#
_symmetry.space_group_name_H-M   'P 1'
#
loop_
_entity.id
_entity.type
_entity.pdbx_description
1 polymer ?
#
loop_
_entity_poly.entity_id
_entity_poly.type
_entity_poly.pdbx_seq_one_letter_code
_entity_poly.pdbx_strand_id
1 'polypeptide(L)'
;MKEKLKKLKRKINFLSYKLDRKLYSFERKIARMKVPDYIYVMLIAAVYVFMLSGGVYVLMEEPLFYHIVYPIYPSVWGQTVAETILIMFTCIMGISGLYMYHIGSKNIYNRDYALKMFVLGTIFIFTAIAILMYAISVKIAM
;
A
#
# COMPACT_ATOMS: atom_id res chain seq x y z
N MET A 1 -56.81 -9.59 22.30
CA MET A 1 -55.76 -8.66 21.82
C MET A 1 -54.43 -8.79 22.59
N LYS A 2 -54.44 -8.79 23.94
CA LYS A 2 -53.23 -8.92 24.79
C LYS A 2 -52.37 -10.17 24.53
N GLU A 3 -52.99 -11.28 24.15
CA GLU A 3 -52.29 -12.56 23.96
C GLU A 3 -51.47 -12.61 22.65
N LYS A 4 -51.97 -11.99 21.57
CA LYS A 4 -51.22 -11.82 20.31
C LYS A 4 -49.99 -10.95 20.53
N LEU A 5 -50.12 -9.86 21.30
CA LEU A 5 -49.01 -8.98 21.70
C LEU A 5 -47.93 -9.72 22.48
N LYS A 6 -48.31 -10.63 23.39
CA LYS A 6 -47.36 -11.43 24.19
C LYS A 6 -46.57 -12.43 23.33
N LYS A 7 -47.23 -13.06 22.35
CA LYS A 7 -46.57 -13.93 21.36
C LYS A 7 -45.60 -13.15 20.46
N LEU A 8 -45.99 -11.94 20.05
CA LEU A 8 -45.17 -11.06 19.22
C LEU A 8 -43.90 -10.60 19.94
N LYS A 9 -44.01 -10.17 21.22
CA LYS A 9 -42.86 -9.85 22.07
C LYS A 9 -41.89 -11.02 22.23
N ARG A 10 -42.39 -12.24 22.43
CA ARG A 10 -41.54 -13.45 22.51
C ARG A 10 -40.79 -13.71 21.20
N LYS A 11 -41.46 -13.53 20.05
CA LYS A 11 -40.86 -13.73 18.73
C LYS A 11 -39.77 -12.70 18.44
N ILE A 12 -39.99 -11.44 18.82
CA ILE A 12 -39.00 -10.35 18.71
C ILE A 12 -37.78 -10.64 19.61
N ASN A 13 -37.99 -10.98 20.89
CA ASN A 13 -36.88 -11.29 21.79
C ASN A 13 -36.07 -12.50 21.31
N PHE A 14 -36.73 -13.50 20.73
CA PHE A 14 -36.05 -14.65 20.15
C PHE A 14 -35.21 -14.29 18.91
N LEU A 15 -35.71 -13.36 18.08
CA LEU A 15 -34.99 -12.81 16.93
C LEU A 15 -33.78 -11.97 17.35
N SER A 16 -33.93 -11.07 18.32
CA SER A 16 -32.81 -10.31 18.90
C SER A 16 -31.75 -11.24 19.47
N TYR A 17 -32.12 -12.22 20.27
CA TYR A 17 -31.16 -13.18 20.83
C TYR A 17 -30.41 -13.97 19.74
N LYS A 18 -31.09 -14.33 18.65
CA LYS A 18 -30.46 -15.05 17.53
C LYS A 18 -29.51 -14.16 16.74
N LEU A 19 -29.83 -12.87 16.59
CA LEU A 19 -28.98 -11.85 15.98
C LEU A 19 -27.73 -11.58 16.83
N ASP A 20 -27.92 -11.33 18.13
CA ASP A 20 -26.83 -11.08 19.08
C ASP A 20 -25.87 -12.27 19.14
N ARG A 21 -26.42 -13.50 19.18
CA ARG A 21 -25.61 -14.72 19.15
C ARG A 21 -24.80 -14.85 17.86
N LYS A 22 -25.36 -14.42 16.73
CA LYS A 22 -24.69 -14.48 15.41
C LYS A 22 -23.60 -13.42 15.32
N LEU A 23 -23.86 -12.19 15.75
CA LEU A 23 -22.88 -11.11 15.85
C LEU A 23 -21.71 -11.50 16.75
N TYR A 24 -22.01 -11.99 17.96
CA TYR A 24 -21.01 -12.44 18.93
C TYR A 24 -20.20 -13.66 18.44
N SER A 25 -20.77 -14.49 17.56
CA SER A 25 -20.04 -15.58 16.90
C SER A 25 -19.11 -15.08 15.79
N PHE A 26 -19.48 -13.98 15.14
CA PHE A 26 -18.74 -13.36 14.05
C PHE A 26 -17.56 -12.55 14.60
N GLU A 27 -17.79 -11.76 15.66
CA GLU A 27 -16.75 -11.04 16.40
C GLU A 27 -15.69 -12.01 16.94
N ARG A 28 -16.10 -13.13 17.53
CA ARG A 28 -15.17 -14.17 17.99
C ARG A 28 -14.44 -14.91 16.87
N LYS A 29 -14.93 -14.87 15.64
CA LYS A 29 -14.22 -15.40 14.46
C LYS A 29 -13.17 -14.39 14.00
N ILE A 30 -13.53 -13.11 13.92
CA ILE A 30 -12.61 -12.02 13.53
C ILE A 30 -11.49 -11.87 14.57
N ALA A 31 -11.82 -11.84 15.86
CA ALA A 31 -10.85 -11.72 16.95
C ALA A 31 -9.88 -12.91 17.04
N ARG A 32 -10.24 -14.06 16.46
CA ARG A 32 -9.38 -15.26 16.38
C ARG A 32 -8.61 -15.38 15.07
N MET A 33 -8.88 -14.53 14.08
CA MET A 33 -8.04 -14.43 12.89
C MET A 33 -6.76 -13.72 13.29
N LYS A 34 -5.68 -14.47 13.46
CA LYS A 34 -4.34 -13.89 13.51
C LYS A 34 -4.07 -13.26 12.15
N VAL A 35 -3.98 -11.94 12.11
CA VAL A 35 -3.52 -11.21 10.94
C VAL A 35 -2.07 -11.64 10.71
N PRO A 36 -1.71 -12.23 9.57
CA PRO A 36 -0.35 -12.66 9.34
C PRO A 36 0.60 -11.46 9.24
N ASP A 37 1.80 -11.60 9.81
CA ASP A 37 2.77 -10.51 10.00
C ASP A 37 3.12 -9.76 8.70
N TYR A 38 3.05 -10.43 7.54
CA TYR A 38 3.32 -9.81 6.24
C TYR A 38 2.34 -8.66 5.91
N ILE A 39 1.10 -8.71 6.42
CA ILE A 39 0.10 -7.66 6.19
C ILE A 39 0.52 -6.37 6.88
N TYR A 40 1.03 -6.46 8.12
CA TYR A 40 1.55 -5.30 8.84
C TYR A 40 2.75 -4.68 8.10
N VAL A 41 3.67 -5.52 7.61
CA VAL A 41 4.82 -5.05 6.81
C VAL A 41 4.35 -4.35 5.53
N MET A 42 3.39 -4.92 4.80
CA MET A 42 2.83 -4.30 3.60
C MET A 42 2.14 -2.96 3.90
N LEU A 43 1.37 -2.88 4.99
CA LEU A 43 0.68 -1.66 5.38
C LEU A 43 1.68 -0.56 5.77
N ILE A 44 2.70 -0.90 6.55
CA ILE A 44 3.77 0.03 6.91
C ILE A 44 4.49 0.51 5.64
N ALA A 45 4.89 -0.41 4.75
CA ALA A 45 5.55 -0.05 3.50
C ALA A 45 4.69 0.87 2.62
N ALA A 46 3.39 0.59 2.51
CA ALA A 46 2.46 1.42 1.74
C ALA A 46 2.36 2.86 2.31
N VAL A 47 2.29 3.00 3.64
CA VAL A 47 2.28 4.31 4.30
C VAL A 47 3.58 5.06 4.05
N TYR A 48 4.73 4.39 4.17
CA TYR A 48 6.04 5.00 3.89
C TYR A 48 6.15 5.46 2.44
N VAL A 49 5.77 4.61 1.49
CA VAL A 49 5.80 4.94 0.05
C VAL A 49 4.88 6.12 -0.25
N PHE A 50 3.67 6.14 0.31
CA PHE A 50 2.71 7.25 0.13
C PHE A 50 3.26 8.57 0.67
N MET A 51 3.88 8.54 1.86
CA MET A 51 4.50 9.73 2.45
C MET A 51 5.69 10.23 1.62
N LEU A 52 6.59 9.34 1.22
CA LEU A 52 7.79 9.69 0.47
C LEU A 52 7.49 10.18 -0.95
N SER A 53 6.41 9.72 -1.57
CA SER A 53 6.07 10.11 -2.93
C SER A 53 5.38 11.48 -3.02
N GLY A 54 5.01 12.11 -1.90
CA GLY A 54 4.23 13.36 -1.89
C GLY A 54 2.72 13.16 -1.81
N GLY A 55 2.25 12.00 -1.37
CA GLY A 55 0.81 11.72 -1.24
C GLY A 55 0.08 12.70 -0.31
N VAL A 56 0.77 13.20 0.73
CA VAL A 56 0.22 14.24 1.61
C VAL A 56 0.05 15.57 0.86
N TYR A 57 1.03 15.96 0.04
CA TYR A 57 0.96 17.18 -0.76
C TYR A 57 -0.23 17.15 -1.72
N VAL A 58 -0.44 16.02 -2.40
CA VAL A 58 -1.59 15.84 -3.31
C VAL A 58 -2.94 16.00 -2.59
N LEU A 59 -3.05 15.53 -1.34
CA LEU A 59 -4.28 15.66 -0.55
C LEU A 59 -4.52 17.08 -0.03
N MET A 60 -3.45 17.87 0.17
CA MET A 60 -3.57 19.21 0.78
C MET A 60 -3.66 20.33 -0.26
N GLU A 61 -2.90 20.26 -1.34
CA GLU A 61 -2.83 21.34 -2.34
C GLU A 61 -3.66 21.06 -3.60
N GLU A 62 -4.18 19.84 -3.76
CA GLU A 62 -4.97 19.42 -4.93
C GLU A 62 -4.35 19.87 -6.28
N PRO A 63 -3.07 19.51 -6.54
CA PRO A 63 -2.36 20.01 -7.71
C PRO A 63 -2.95 19.47 -9.03
N LEU A 64 -2.57 20.12 -10.13
CA LEU A 64 -2.89 19.63 -11.46
C LEU A 64 -2.47 18.17 -11.65
N PHE A 65 -3.29 17.41 -12.39
CA PHE A 65 -3.02 16.01 -12.62
C PHE A 65 -1.69 15.78 -13.37
N TYR A 66 -1.44 16.57 -14.41
CA TYR A 66 -0.28 16.48 -15.29
C TYR A 66 0.04 17.86 -15.90
N HIS A 67 1.30 18.10 -16.25
CA HIS A 67 1.75 19.33 -16.92
C HIS A 67 2.15 19.04 -18.38
N ILE A 68 1.55 19.76 -19.34
CA ILE A 68 1.62 19.44 -20.78
C ILE A 68 3.05 19.44 -21.34
N VAL A 69 3.89 20.33 -20.84
CA VAL A 69 5.23 20.58 -21.40
C VAL A 69 6.30 19.72 -20.72
N TYR A 70 6.10 19.37 -19.44
CA TYR A 70 7.12 18.72 -18.63
C TYR A 70 6.50 17.56 -17.85
N PRO A 71 7.00 16.32 -18.02
CA PRO A 71 6.47 15.16 -17.30
C PRO A 71 6.73 15.23 -15.79
N ILE A 72 7.73 16.01 -15.37
CA ILE A 72 8.09 16.30 -13.98
C ILE A 72 7.95 17.79 -13.80
N TYR A 73 7.25 18.23 -12.75
CA TYR A 73 6.97 19.65 -12.57
C TYR A 73 8.28 20.38 -12.21
N PRO A 74 8.68 21.41 -12.98
CA PRO A 74 9.97 22.09 -12.82
C PRO A 74 9.90 23.14 -11.70
N SER A 75 9.61 22.67 -10.50
CA SER A 75 9.64 23.46 -9.28
C SER A 75 9.93 22.55 -8.11
N VAL A 76 10.78 23.03 -7.21
CA VAL A 76 11.11 22.34 -5.95
C VAL A 76 9.91 22.31 -4.99
N TRP A 77 9.06 23.33 -5.06
CA TRP A 77 7.91 23.51 -4.17
C TRP A 77 6.61 22.91 -4.70
N GLY A 78 6.57 22.57 -6.00
CA GLY A 78 5.39 22.05 -6.66
C GLY A 78 5.55 20.60 -7.10
N GLN A 79 4.43 19.90 -7.19
CA GLN A 79 4.36 18.53 -7.68
C GLN A 79 3.02 18.29 -8.38
N THR A 80 3.00 17.41 -9.39
CA THR A 80 1.74 16.96 -10.01
C THR A 80 1.29 15.60 -9.47
N VAL A 81 0.03 15.24 -9.70
CA VAL A 81 -0.48 13.91 -9.33
C VAL A 81 0.25 12.81 -10.12
N ALA A 82 0.48 13.01 -11.41
CA ALA A 82 1.22 12.07 -12.26
C ALA A 82 2.66 11.86 -11.77
N GLU A 83 3.34 12.94 -11.37
CA GLU A 83 4.69 12.86 -10.80
C GLU A 83 4.71 12.11 -9.46
N THR A 84 3.72 12.36 -8.59
CA THR A 84 3.54 11.61 -7.33
C THR A 84 3.40 10.12 -7.61
N ILE A 85 2.54 9.73 -8.55
CA ILE A 85 2.32 8.33 -8.94
C ILE A 85 3.62 7.72 -9.49
N LEU A 86 4.35 8.45 -10.35
CA LEU A 86 5.62 8.01 -10.91
C LEU A 86 6.66 7.74 -9.81
N ILE A 87 6.82 8.67 -8.87
CA ILE A 87 7.75 8.50 -7.74
C ILE A 87 7.30 7.32 -6.86
N MET A 88 5.99 7.17 -6.63
CA MET A 88 5.42 6.06 -5.87
C MET A 88 5.79 4.70 -6.48
N PHE A 89 5.61 4.53 -7.79
CA PHE A 89 6.02 3.31 -8.51
C PHE A 89 7.53 3.09 -8.45
N THR A 90 8.31 4.17 -8.56
CA THR A 90 9.77 4.11 -8.49
C THR A 90 10.24 3.63 -7.12
N CYS A 91 9.62 4.11 -6.03
CA CYS A 91 9.88 3.64 -4.67
C CYS A 91 9.53 2.16 -4.50
N ILE A 92 8.36 1.72 -4.99
CA ILE A 92 7.95 0.31 -4.94
C ILE A 92 8.95 -0.57 -5.70
N MET A 93 9.41 -0.11 -6.87
CA MET A 93 10.41 -0.83 -7.66
C MET A 93 11.74 -0.96 -6.92
N GLY A 94 12.22 0.11 -6.29
CA GLY A 94 13.44 0.08 -5.47
C GLY A 94 13.33 -0.88 -4.27
N ILE A 95 12.23 -0.81 -3.53
CA ILE A 95 11.94 -1.74 -2.40
C ILE A 95 11.87 -3.19 -2.90
N SER A 96 11.20 -3.42 -4.03
CA SER A 96 11.10 -4.75 -4.64
C SER A 96 12.47 -5.28 -5.05
N GLY A 97 13.36 -4.42 -5.56
CA GLY A 97 14.73 -4.80 -5.89
C GLY A 97 15.54 -5.24 -4.66
N LEU A 98 15.43 -4.52 -3.55
CA LEU A 98 16.03 -4.93 -2.27
C LEU A 98 15.43 -6.23 -1.75
N TYR A 99 14.12 -6.43 -1.91
CA TYR A 99 13.46 -7.66 -1.52
C TYR A 99 13.92 -8.87 -2.36
N MET A 100 14.18 -8.69 -3.65
CA MET A 100 14.78 -9.72 -4.50
C MET A 100 16.18 -10.11 -4.01
N TYR A 101 16.99 -9.16 -3.54
CA TYR A 101 18.26 -9.46 -2.90
C TYR A 101 18.10 -10.34 -1.65
N HIS A 102 17.11 -10.03 -0.81
CA HIS A 102 16.80 -10.84 0.38
C HIS A 102 16.33 -12.25 0.03
N ILE A 103 15.51 -12.41 -1.02
CA ILE A 103 15.11 -13.74 -1.51
C ILE A 103 16.31 -14.50 -2.09
N GLY A 104 17.17 -13.81 -2.84
CA GLY A 104 18.37 -14.39 -3.43
C GLY A 104 19.35 -14.89 -2.36
N SER A 105 19.57 -14.12 -1.30
CA SER A 105 20.46 -14.52 -0.19
C SER A 105 19.93 -15.73 0.57
N LYS A 106 18.61 -15.83 0.78
CA LYS A 106 17.98 -17.00 1.42
C LYS A 106 18.10 -18.28 0.58
N ASN A 107 18.13 -18.15 -0.74
CA ASN A 107 18.16 -19.29 -1.67
C ASN A 107 19.55 -19.51 -2.28
N ILE A 108 20.62 -19.12 -1.57
CA ILE A 108 22.00 -19.17 -2.08
C ILE A 108 22.45 -20.57 -2.52
N TYR A 109 21.87 -21.62 -1.93
CA TYR A 109 22.13 -23.01 -2.30
C TYR A 109 21.63 -23.37 -3.70
N ASN A 110 20.60 -22.67 -4.21
CA ASN A 110 20.19 -22.76 -5.61
C ASN A 110 20.81 -21.60 -6.39
N ARG A 111 22.04 -21.82 -6.87
CA ARG A 111 22.86 -20.81 -7.52
C ARG A 111 22.15 -20.09 -8.67
N ASP A 112 21.46 -20.83 -9.55
CA ASP A 112 20.80 -20.25 -10.72
C ASP A 112 19.64 -19.35 -10.33
N TYR A 113 18.88 -19.73 -9.30
CA TYR A 113 17.79 -18.92 -8.78
C TYR A 113 18.31 -17.68 -8.06
N ALA A 114 19.31 -17.82 -7.18
CA ALA A 114 19.91 -16.72 -6.46
C ALA A 114 20.51 -15.67 -7.40
N LEU A 115 21.24 -16.10 -8.44
CA LEU A 115 21.80 -15.20 -9.45
C LEU A 115 20.71 -14.43 -10.18
N LYS A 116 19.62 -15.08 -10.62
CA LYS A 116 18.49 -14.39 -11.27
C LYS A 116 17.89 -13.32 -10.36
N MET A 117 17.72 -13.62 -9.07
CA MET A 117 17.19 -12.67 -8.10
C MET A 117 18.12 -11.49 -7.86
N PHE A 118 19.43 -11.71 -7.77
CA PHE A 118 20.40 -10.60 -7.65
C PHE A 118 20.46 -9.74 -8.90
N VAL A 119 20.42 -10.33 -10.09
CA VAL A 119 20.42 -9.57 -11.36
C VAL A 119 19.16 -8.72 -11.48
N LEU A 120 17.98 -9.30 -11.26
CA LEU A 120 16.72 -8.56 -11.29
C LEU A 120 16.68 -7.46 -10.22
N GLY A 121 17.11 -7.77 -9.00
CA GLY A 121 17.21 -6.81 -7.91
C GLY A 121 18.11 -5.63 -8.26
N THR A 122 19.26 -5.90 -8.90
CA THR A 122 20.19 -4.88 -9.38
C THR A 122 19.52 -3.99 -10.43
N ILE A 123 18.90 -4.56 -11.45
CA ILE A 123 18.21 -3.80 -12.51
C ILE A 123 17.16 -2.88 -11.88
N PHE A 124 16.36 -3.39 -10.94
CA PHE A 124 15.29 -2.63 -10.29
C PHE A 124 15.85 -1.47 -9.46
N ILE A 125 16.89 -1.70 -8.65
CA ILE A 125 17.51 -0.66 -7.82
C ILE A 125 18.14 0.42 -8.70
N PHE A 126 18.94 0.04 -9.70
CA PHE A 126 19.62 1.00 -10.57
C PHE A 126 18.64 1.82 -11.41
N THR A 127 17.59 1.18 -11.94
CA THR A 127 16.55 1.89 -12.70
C THR A 127 15.79 2.86 -11.80
N ALA A 128 15.48 2.46 -10.55
CA ALA A 128 14.81 3.34 -9.60
C ALA A 128 15.67 4.56 -9.24
N ILE A 129 16.95 4.34 -8.96
CA ILE A 129 17.90 5.43 -8.68
C ILE A 129 18.03 6.37 -9.89
N ALA A 130 18.14 5.84 -11.11
CA ALA A 130 18.26 6.65 -12.32
C ALA A 130 17.03 7.56 -12.51
N ILE A 131 15.81 7.04 -12.31
CA ILE A 131 14.58 7.82 -12.40
C ILE A 131 14.54 8.91 -11.33
N LEU A 132 14.90 8.58 -10.07
CA LEU A 132 14.93 9.58 -8.99
C LEU A 132 15.98 10.67 -9.24
N MET A 133 17.17 10.30 -9.71
CA MET A 133 18.21 11.26 -10.08
C MET A 133 17.76 12.19 -11.20
N TYR A 134 17.07 11.65 -12.21
CA TYR A 134 16.48 12.44 -13.28
C TYR A 134 15.40 13.39 -12.76
N ALA A 135 14.52 12.94 -11.87
CA ALA A 135 13.50 13.79 -11.28
C ALA A 135 14.09 14.96 -10.49
N ILE A 136 15.11 14.68 -9.69
CA ILE A 136 15.82 15.70 -8.90
C ILE A 136 16.53 16.69 -9.82
N SER A 137 17.20 16.22 -10.88
CA SER A 137 17.91 17.12 -11.78
C SER A 137 16.98 18.08 -12.51
N VAL A 138 15.80 17.62 -12.95
CA VAL A 138 14.78 18.48 -13.57
C VAL A 138 14.27 19.54 -12.59
N LYS A 139 14.06 19.18 -11.32
CA LYS A 139 13.58 20.13 -10.29
C LYS A 139 14.61 21.18 -9.86
N ILE A 140 15.91 20.85 -9.92
CA ILE A 140 16.98 21.77 -9.50
C ILE A 140 17.45 22.66 -10.66
N ALA A 141 17.37 22.16 -11.90
CA ALA A 141 17.87 22.87 -13.07
C ALA A 141 16.97 24.02 -13.54
N MET A 142 15.73 24.11 -13.05
CA MET A 142 14.74 25.14 -13.38
C MET A 142 14.21 25.78 -12.11
#